data_AF-A0A1H9PZU6-F1
#
_entry.id   AF-A0A1H9PZU6-F1
#
_cell.length_a   1.000
_cell.length_b   1.000
_cell.length_c   1.000
_cell.angle_alpha   90.00
_cell.angle_beta   90.00
_cell.angle_gamma   90.00
#
_symmetry.space_group_name_H-M   'P 1'
#
loop_
_entity.id
_entity.type
_entity.pdbx_description
1 polymer ?
#
loop_
_entity_poly.entity_id
_entity_poly.type
_entity_poly.pdbx_seq_one_letter_code
_entity_poly.pdbx_strand_id
1 'polypeptide(L)'
;MYAGEVSVDSLKAFGILIDTRHGKATELAEMLNFCVAIAKKGLQNRVTSLFYDSNSCCCTFELCPSVEEFDGVAMEIRNTALATIGQFEWFGVINHGAPIYADLEE
;
A
#
# COMPACT_ATOMS: atom_id res chain seq x y z
N MET A 1 17.67 5.67 17.11
CA MET A 1 16.30 6.17 16.95
C MET A 1 16.34 7.29 15.93
N TYR A 2 15.86 7.02 14.73
CA TYR A 2 15.64 8.06 13.73
C TYR A 2 14.33 8.78 14.04
N ALA A 3 14.26 10.09 13.80
CA ALA A 3 13.02 10.84 14.01
C ALA A 3 11.92 10.28 13.08
N GLY A 4 10.78 9.85 13.63
CA GLY A 4 9.64 9.32 12.86
C GLY A 4 9.60 7.80 12.65
N GLU A 5 10.46 7.04 13.34
CA GLU A 5 10.45 5.57 13.35
C GLU A 5 9.27 5.01 14.16
N VAL A 6 8.59 4.00 13.62
CA VAL A 6 7.55 3.22 14.27
C VAL A 6 8.02 1.77 14.35
N SER A 7 8.12 1.24 15.57
CA SER A 7 8.50 -0.16 15.81
C SER A 7 7.28 -0.96 16.23
N VAL A 8 6.87 -1.89 15.37
CA VAL A 8 5.76 -2.84 15.60
C VAL A 8 6.21 -4.23 15.18
N ASP A 9 6.02 -5.24 16.02
CA ASP A 9 6.45 -6.62 15.73
C ASP A 9 5.70 -7.24 14.52
N SER A 10 4.43 -6.86 14.33
CA SER A 10 3.65 -7.17 13.14
C SER A 10 2.45 -6.23 13.05
N LEU A 11 2.23 -5.58 11.91
CA LEU A 11 1.06 -4.72 11.70
C LEU A 11 0.07 -5.42 10.75
N LYS A 12 -1.19 -5.47 11.16
CA LYS A 12 -2.28 -6.00 10.34
C LYS A 12 -3.46 -5.04 10.35
N ALA A 13 -3.90 -4.62 9.17
CA ALA A 13 -5.04 -3.73 9.00
C ALA A 13 -6.08 -4.37 8.07
N PHE A 14 -7.33 -4.47 8.51
CA PHE A 14 -8.44 -5.05 7.72
C PHE A 14 -8.17 -6.46 7.14
N GLY A 15 -7.30 -7.24 7.77
CA GLY A 15 -6.92 -8.56 7.25
C GLY A 15 -5.62 -8.59 6.45
N ILE A 16 -5.11 -7.42 6.05
CA ILE A 16 -3.91 -7.22 5.22
C ILE A 16 -2.69 -7.04 6.12
N LEU A 17 -1.63 -7.80 5.87
CA LEU A 17 -0.36 -7.63 6.56
C LEU A 17 0.38 -6.41 6.00
N ILE A 18 0.94 -5.58 6.87
CA ILE A 18 1.70 -4.39 6.48
C ILE A 18 3.12 -4.55 7.01
N ASP A 19 4.09 -4.34 6.13
CA ASP A 19 5.50 -4.34 6.48
C ASP A 19 6.25 -3.21 5.76
N THR A 20 7.27 -2.68 6.42
CA THR A 20 8.13 -1.61 5.92
C THR A 20 9.58 -1.93 6.23
N ARG A 21 10.47 -1.69 5.28
CA ARG A 21 11.91 -1.95 5.50
C ARG A 21 12.50 -1.15 6.68
N HIS A 22 12.14 0.12 6.83
CA HIS A 22 12.73 1.01 7.85
C HIS A 22 11.72 1.60 8.84
N GLY A 23 10.45 1.16 8.86
CA GLY A 23 9.49 1.61 9.87
C GLY A 23 9.11 3.09 9.79
N LYS A 24 9.22 3.74 8.62
CA LYS A 24 8.91 5.18 8.54
C LYS A 24 7.41 5.42 8.66
N ALA A 25 7.04 6.36 9.52
CA ALA A 25 5.63 6.72 9.75
C ALA A 25 4.88 7.11 8.47
N THR A 26 5.56 7.76 7.52
CA THR A 26 4.98 8.21 6.24
C THR A 26 4.59 7.04 5.34
N GLU A 27 5.49 6.05 5.22
CA GLU A 27 5.31 4.83 4.43
C GLU A 27 4.17 3.98 5.02
N LEU A 28 4.13 3.86 6.36
CA LEU A 28 3.04 3.20 7.08
C LEU A 28 1.70 3.90 6.87
N ALA A 29 1.68 5.24 6.91
CA ALA A 29 0.45 6.00 6.72
C ALA A 29 -0.16 5.76 5.34
N GLU A 30 0.65 5.75 4.27
CA GLU A 30 0.20 5.44 2.90
C GLU A 30 -0.45 4.04 2.83
N MET A 31 0.23 3.02 3.35
CA MET A 31 -0.29 1.65 3.36
C MET A 31 -1.56 1.50 4.20
N LEU A 32 -1.64 2.19 5.34
CA LEU A 32 -2.85 2.21 6.17
C LEU A 32 -4.02 2.90 5.44
N ASN A 33 -3.75 4.00 4.75
CA ASN A 33 -4.75 4.70 3.95
C ASN A 33 -5.27 3.82 2.81
N PHE A 34 -4.39 3.11 2.12
CA PHE A 34 -4.77 2.08 1.15
C PHE A 34 -5.68 1.01 1.79
N CYS A 35 -5.30 0.46 2.94
CA CYS A 35 -6.09 -0.57 3.62
C CYS A 35 -7.50 -0.09 3.98
N VAL A 36 -7.63 1.15 4.44
CA VAL A 36 -8.95 1.78 4.70
C VAL A 36 -9.75 1.92 3.40
N ALA A 37 -9.11 2.41 2.32
CA ALA A 37 -9.78 2.65 1.05
C ALA A 37 -10.25 1.35 0.38
N ILE A 38 -9.44 0.29 0.39
CA ILE A 38 -9.81 -1.00 -0.21
C ILE A 38 -10.88 -1.73 0.62
N ALA A 39 -10.87 -1.57 1.94
CA ALA A 39 -11.90 -2.11 2.82
C ALA A 39 -13.27 -1.44 2.59
N LYS A 40 -13.30 -0.13 2.31
CA LYS A 40 -14.55 0.57 1.92
C LYS A 40 -15.16 0.02 0.63
N LYS A 41 -14.35 -0.55 -0.25
CA LYS A 41 -14.80 -1.24 -1.48
C LYS A 41 -15.17 -2.70 -1.25
N GLY A 42 -14.96 -3.25 -0.06
CA GLY A 42 -15.21 -4.66 0.25
C GLY A 42 -14.19 -5.63 -0.38
N LEU A 43 -13.03 -5.12 -0.80
CA LEU A 43 -11.99 -5.88 -1.52
C LEU A 43 -10.77 -6.22 -0.66
N GLN A 44 -10.78 -5.92 0.63
CA GLN A 44 -9.66 -6.17 1.54
C GLN A 44 -9.20 -7.63 1.57
N ASN A 45 -10.12 -8.59 1.35
CA ASN A 45 -9.81 -10.01 1.31
C ASN A 45 -9.11 -10.45 0.01
N ARG A 46 -8.84 -9.52 -0.91
CA ARG A 46 -8.16 -9.78 -2.20
C ARG A 46 -6.68 -9.43 -2.15
N VAL A 47 -6.24 -8.75 -1.09
CA VAL A 47 -4.85 -8.37 -0.83
C VAL A 47 -4.41 -9.10 0.43
N THR A 48 -3.31 -9.83 0.35
CA THR A 48 -2.75 -10.61 1.47
C THR A 48 -1.80 -9.75 2.29
N SER A 49 -0.90 -9.04 1.61
CA SER A 49 0.13 -8.22 2.26
C SER A 49 0.56 -7.02 1.41
N LEU A 50 1.09 -6.02 2.09
CA LEU A 50 1.74 -4.83 1.54
C LEU A 50 3.15 -4.75 2.11
N PHE A 51 4.11 -4.48 1.24
CA PHE A 51 5.48 -4.26 1.64
C PHE A 51 6.03 -2.98 1.01
N TYR A 52 6.48 -2.06 1.86
CA TYR A 52 7.13 -0.83 1.42
C TYR A 52 8.65 -0.95 1.52
N ASP A 53 9.31 -0.89 0.37
CA ASP A 53 10.76 -0.84 0.30
C ASP A 53 11.24 0.62 0.32
N SER A 54 11.61 1.08 1.51
CA SER A 54 12.12 2.42 1.76
C SER A 54 13.39 2.78 0.96
N ASN A 55 14.12 1.79 0.42
CA ASN A 55 15.32 2.04 -0.40
C ASN A 55 14.96 2.41 -1.85
N SER A 56 13.90 1.81 -2.39
CA SER A 56 13.40 2.08 -3.74
C SER A 56 12.20 3.03 -3.77
N CYS A 57 11.74 3.48 -2.59
CA CYS A 57 10.52 4.26 -2.39
C CYS A 57 9.31 3.61 -3.07
N CYS A 58 9.20 2.27 -3.00
CA CYS A 58 8.23 1.51 -3.77
C CYS A 58 7.44 0.57 -2.87
N CYS A 59 6.11 0.60 -2.99
CA CYS A 59 5.23 -0.39 -2.39
C CYS A 59 5.00 -1.58 -3.34
N THR A 60 4.90 -2.77 -2.77
CA THR A 60 4.58 -4.02 -3.47
C THR A 60 3.39 -4.70 -2.80
N PHE A 61 2.67 -5.51 -3.57
CA PHE A 61 1.45 -6.18 -3.13
C PHE A 61 1.58 -7.68 -3.29
N GLU A 62 1.16 -8.42 -2.27
CA GLU A 62 0.85 -9.83 -2.42
C GLU A 62 -0.67 -9.96 -2.56
N LEU A 63 -1.12 -10.45 -3.71
CA LEU A 63 -2.54 -10.60 -4.01
C LEU A 63 -3.01 -12.03 -3.75
N CYS A 64 -4.30 -12.19 -3.51
CA CYS A 64 -4.89 -13.52 -3.47
C CYS A 64 -4.80 -14.21 -4.84
N PRO A 65 -4.62 -15.55 -4.90
CA PRO A 65 -4.51 -16.28 -6.17
C PRO A 65 -5.72 -16.14 -7.11
N SER A 66 -6.85 -15.69 -6.59
CA SER A 66 -8.07 -15.43 -7.36
C SER A 66 -8.07 -14.10 -8.12
N VAL A 67 -7.04 -13.26 -7.97
CA VAL A 67 -6.92 -11.96 -8.62
C VAL A 67 -6.02 -12.11 -9.83
N GLU A 68 -6.57 -11.86 -11.01
CA GLU A 68 -5.84 -11.90 -12.27
C GLU A 68 -5.55 -10.49 -12.79
N GLU A 69 -4.42 -10.29 -13.47
CA GLU A 69 -3.90 -8.99 -13.91
C GLU A 69 -4.93 -8.09 -14.63
N PHE A 70 -5.82 -8.69 -15.41
CA PHE A 70 -6.78 -7.97 -16.25
C PHE A 70 -8.23 -8.06 -15.75
N ASP A 71 -8.47 -8.60 -14.55
CA ASP A 71 -9.81 -8.68 -13.99
C ASP A 71 -10.26 -7.33 -13.38
N GLY A 72 -11.57 -7.19 -13.16
CA GLY A 72 -12.14 -5.98 -12.57
C GLY A 72 -11.66 -5.70 -11.14
N VAL A 73 -11.28 -6.74 -10.40
CA VAL A 73 -10.81 -6.63 -9.02
C VAL A 73 -9.38 -6.06 -8.99
N ALA A 74 -8.50 -6.54 -9.86
CA ALA A 74 -7.14 -6.02 -10.04
C ALA A 74 -7.19 -4.54 -10.45
N MET A 75 -8.07 -4.17 -11.37
CA MET A 75 -8.25 -2.76 -11.74
C MET A 75 -8.70 -1.91 -10.54
N GLU A 76 -9.64 -2.39 -9.72
CA GLU A 76 -10.08 -1.66 -8.53
C GLU A 76 -9.00 -1.53 -7.45
N ILE A 77 -8.18 -2.57 -7.26
CA ILE A 77 -7.03 -2.54 -6.35
C ILE A 77 -6.02 -1.51 -6.87
N ARG A 78 -5.66 -1.56 -8.15
CA ARG A 78 -4.74 -0.60 -8.78
C ARG A 78 -5.24 0.83 -8.66
N ASN A 79 -6.51 1.08 -8.95
CA ASN A 79 -7.12 2.41 -8.84
C ASN A 79 -7.08 2.92 -7.40
N THR A 80 -7.23 2.03 -6.42
CA THR A 80 -7.11 2.37 -5.00
C THR A 80 -5.67 2.71 -4.63
N ALA A 81 -4.69 1.94 -5.13
CA ALA A 81 -3.27 2.22 -4.94
C ALA A 81 -2.87 3.56 -5.55
N LEU A 82 -3.32 3.87 -6.78
CA LEU A 82 -3.11 5.17 -7.42
C LEU A 82 -3.63 6.35 -6.58
N ALA A 83 -4.70 6.15 -5.81
CA ALA A 83 -5.29 7.21 -5.00
C ALA A 83 -4.66 7.35 -3.59
N THR A 84 -3.79 6.43 -3.19
CA THR A 84 -3.36 6.33 -1.76
C THR A 84 -1.87 6.10 -1.54
N ILE A 85 -1.14 5.59 -2.54
CA ILE A 85 0.27 5.24 -2.44
C ILE A 85 1.06 6.07 -3.45
N GLY A 86 2.18 6.65 -3.02
CA GLY A 86 2.99 7.53 -3.87
C GLY A 86 3.64 6.80 -5.05
N GLN A 87 4.25 5.64 -4.81
CA GLN A 87 4.84 4.81 -5.85
C GLN A 87 4.69 3.33 -5.50
N PHE A 88 4.33 2.53 -6.49
CA PHE A 88 4.15 1.10 -6.31
C PHE A 88 4.39 0.31 -7.58
N GLU A 89 4.72 -0.96 -7.41
CA GLU A 89 4.85 -1.93 -8.48
C GLU A 89 3.52 -2.67 -8.68
N TRP A 90 3.10 -2.82 -9.93
CA TRP A 90 1.88 -3.50 -10.33
C TRP A 90 2.10 -4.31 -11.61
N PHE A 91 2.14 -5.64 -11.49
CA PHE A 91 2.34 -6.60 -12.59
C PHE A 91 3.55 -6.29 -13.50
N GLY A 92 4.71 -6.07 -12.89
CA GLY A 92 5.98 -5.73 -13.53
C GLY A 92 6.13 -4.24 -13.88
N VAL A 93 5.15 -3.39 -13.57
CA VAL A 93 5.14 -1.98 -13.98
C VAL A 93 5.14 -1.06 -12.76
N ILE A 94 6.06 -0.10 -12.73
CA ILE A 94 6.06 0.97 -11.73
C ILE A 94 4.98 1.99 -12.06
N ASN A 95 4.14 2.28 -11.07
CA ASN A 95 3.07 3.27 -11.11
C ASN A 95 3.34 4.33 -10.05
N HIS A 96 2.88 5.56 -10.33
CA HIS A 96 2.95 6.70 -9.41
C HIS A 96 1.53 7.16 -9.09
N GLY A 97 1.20 7.19 -7.80
CA GLY A 97 -0.09 7.62 -7.28
C GLY A 97 -0.01 8.90 -6.47
N ALA A 98 -1.02 9.11 -5.61
CA ALA A 98 -1.13 10.26 -4.73
C ALA A 98 -0.70 9.88 -3.29
N PRO A 99 0.52 10.24 -2.86
CA PRO A 99 0.93 10.04 -1.47
C PRO A 99 0.17 11.00 -0.55
N ILE A 100 0.09 10.68 0.75
CA ILE A 100 -0.63 11.47 1.76
C ILE A 100 -0.19 12.94 1.84
N TYR A 101 1.03 13.26 1.39
CA TYR A 101 1.59 14.62 1.41
C TYR A 101 1.27 15.45 0.16
N ALA A 102 0.54 14.92 -0.83
CA ALA A 102 0.24 15.66 -2.06
C ALA A 102 -0.53 16.97 -1.80
N ASP A 103 -1.25 17.07 -0.67
CA ASP A 103 -2.03 18.24 -0.27
C ASP A 103 -1.35 19.11 0.81
N LEU A 104 -0.12 18.78 1.23
CA LEU A 104 0.60 19.50 2.30
C LEU A 104 1.69 20.45 1.78
N GLU A 105 1.78 20.66 0.47
CA GLU A 105 2.53 21.77 -0.12
C GLU A 105 1.62 23.02 -0.23
N GLU A 106 1.52 23.77 0.86
CA GLU A 106 1.19 25.21 0.86
C GLU A 106 2.38 26.05 1.36
#